data_AF-A0A1M6EM74-F1
#
_entry.id   AF-A0A1M6EM74-F1
#
_cell.length_a   1.000
_cell.length_b   1.000
_cell.length_c   1.000
_cell.angle_alpha   90.00
_cell.angle_beta   90.00
_cell.angle_gamma   90.00
#
_symmetry.space_group_name_H-M   'P 1'
#
loop_
_entity.id
_entity.type
_entity.pdbx_description
1 polymer ?
#
loop_
_entity_poly.entity_id
_entity_poly.type
_entity_poly.pdbx_seq_one_letter_code
_entity_poly.pdbx_strand_id
1 'polypeptide(L)'
;MNVIKPAKSKPDLFKVAVYALPPCIIILSLFYYWFVIADRYEVFLYFHNMAPRVPDTSPFSFVTASRYWMSGLVACGFVLLIYFPVSFILSRAKNNFTPPALKHVLLFSFPVLTAGTLIITMTLNHPVLPFLHALKVLLATLLGLAVVLKTVELAGEKMLKILLYGIDGVALALIMIMSSTLASNFHFLSPPQLTIFLIICALCFGILGFTSIFYVWKNIKSVSKEIIITAFTIGYPFGTVFHYLVGTNGHYYITNSDNFFTRNFLIQLLIWLSVYTIVSGIVRLRNKKQQKKIRLKFLNPKQYHQKIGYKQHKFILQNYD
;
A
#
# COMPACT_ATOMS: atom_id res chain seq x y z
N MET A 1 -9.94 2.79 41.06
CA MET A 1 -8.59 2.21 40.89
C MET A 1 -7.85 2.98 39.80
N ASN A 2 -6.84 3.77 40.16
CA ASN A 2 -5.97 4.43 39.19
C ASN A 2 -5.05 3.38 38.57
N VAL A 3 -5.26 3.06 37.29
CA VAL A 3 -4.34 2.21 36.54
C VAL A 3 -3.06 3.02 36.33
N ILE A 4 -2.04 2.75 37.14
CA ILE A 4 -0.70 3.32 36.97
C ILE A 4 -0.22 2.88 35.59
N LYS A 5 -0.10 3.83 34.65
CA LYS A 5 0.50 3.54 33.34
C LYS A 5 1.96 3.15 33.59
N PRO A 6 2.41 1.98 33.12
CA PRO A 6 3.81 1.61 33.28
C PRO A 6 4.70 2.67 32.64
N ALA A 7 5.80 3.00 33.32
CA ALA A 7 6.80 3.94 32.81
C ALA A 7 7.25 3.46 31.41
N LYS A 8 7.32 4.39 30.45
CA LYS A 8 7.82 4.08 29.10
C LYS A 8 9.28 3.66 29.22
N SER A 9 9.58 2.37 29.03
CA SER A 9 10.95 1.90 28.95
C SER A 9 11.68 2.59 27.80
N LYS A 10 12.96 2.95 28.02
CA LYS A 10 13.80 3.51 26.96
C LYS A 10 13.91 2.48 25.82
N PRO A 11 13.91 2.91 24.55
CA PRO A 11 14.07 1.99 23.44
C PRO A 11 15.45 1.32 23.52
N ASP A 12 15.47 0.01 23.32
CA ASP A 12 16.70 -0.76 23.12
C ASP A 12 17.34 -0.33 21.78
N LEU A 13 18.38 0.51 21.86
CA LEU A 13 19.04 1.09 20.69
C LEU A 13 19.68 0.03 19.79
N PHE A 14 20.22 -1.04 20.37
CA PHE A 14 20.80 -2.14 19.60
C PHE A 14 19.72 -2.82 18.76
N LYS A 15 18.59 -3.15 19.39
CA LYS A 15 17.44 -3.72 18.69
C LYS A 15 16.91 -2.77 17.60
N VAL A 16 16.87 -1.45 17.84
CA VAL A 16 16.46 -0.48 16.81
C VAL A 16 17.45 -0.50 15.63
N ALA A 17 18.75 -0.47 15.89
CA ALA A 17 19.78 -0.47 14.86
C ALA A 17 19.72 -1.73 13.98
N VAL A 18 19.54 -2.92 14.58
CA VAL A 18 19.40 -4.19 13.85
C VAL A 18 18.23 -4.17 12.87
N TYR A 19 17.14 -3.46 13.18
CA TYR A 19 15.98 -3.35 12.29
C TYR A 19 16.12 -2.23 11.27
N ALA A 20 16.84 -1.16 11.61
CA ALA A 20 16.98 0.03 10.79
C ALA A 20 18.11 -0.07 9.76
N LEU A 21 19.19 -0.80 10.06
CA LEU A 21 20.36 -0.89 9.19
C LEU A 21 20.05 -1.65 7.88
N PRO A 22 19.43 -2.84 7.88
CA PRO A 22 19.31 -3.56 6.61
C PRO A 22 18.39 -2.91 5.56
N PRO A 23 17.27 -2.22 5.88
CA PRO A 23 16.54 -1.44 4.89
C PRO A 23 17.40 -0.30 4.32
N CYS A 24 18.23 0.34 5.16
CA CYS A 24 19.15 1.37 4.68
C CYS A 24 20.18 0.79 3.72
N ILE A 25 20.78 -0.36 4.07
CA ILE A 25 21.75 -1.05 3.21
C ILE A 25 21.11 -1.45 1.89
N ILE A 26 19.93 -2.06 1.90
CA ILE A 26 19.20 -2.46 0.68
C ILE A 26 18.94 -1.24 -0.21
N ILE A 27 18.35 -0.18 0.35
CA ILE A 27 17.99 1.03 -0.40
C ILE A 27 19.23 1.71 -0.97
N LEU A 28 20.26 1.95 -0.15
CA LEU A 28 21.47 2.63 -0.60
C LEU A 28 22.27 1.80 -1.59
N SER A 29 22.28 0.47 -1.48
CA SER A 29 22.92 -0.42 -2.46
C SER A 29 22.21 -0.36 -3.81
N LEU A 30 20.87 -0.37 -3.82
CA LEU A 30 20.09 -0.22 -5.04
C LEU A 30 20.29 1.16 -5.68
N PHE A 31 20.32 2.23 -4.87
CA PHE A 31 20.62 3.57 -5.37
C PHE A 31 22.03 3.66 -5.93
N TYR A 32 23.01 3.11 -5.23
CA TYR A 32 24.38 3.05 -5.74
C TYR A 32 24.43 2.29 -7.07
N TYR A 33 23.78 1.14 -7.16
CA TYR A 33 23.69 0.39 -8.41
C TYR A 33 23.03 1.20 -9.52
N TRP A 34 21.81 1.73 -9.34
CA TRP A 34 21.08 2.41 -10.41
C TRP A 34 21.67 3.76 -10.81
N PHE A 35 22.19 4.55 -9.86
CA PHE A 35 22.72 5.87 -10.16
C PHE A 35 24.22 5.85 -10.47
N VAL A 36 25.01 4.92 -9.93
CA VAL A 36 26.48 4.95 -10.11
C VAL A 36 26.95 3.91 -11.12
N ILE A 37 26.50 2.66 -10.99
CA ILE A 37 27.06 1.52 -11.74
C ILE A 37 26.31 1.27 -13.05
N ALA A 38 24.99 1.16 -12.98
CA ALA A 38 24.17 0.71 -14.08
C ALA A 38 24.09 1.75 -15.20
N ASP A 39 23.90 1.27 -16.43
CA ASP A 39 23.65 2.15 -17.56
C ASP A 39 22.30 2.89 -17.38
N ARG A 40 22.37 4.21 -17.24
CA ARG A 40 21.18 5.06 -17.02
C ARG A 40 20.31 5.17 -18.27
N TYR A 41 20.84 4.90 -19.46
CA TYR A 41 20.06 4.79 -20.68
C TYR A 41 19.13 3.58 -20.63
N GLU A 42 19.52 2.51 -19.93
CA GLU A 42 18.66 1.33 -19.70
C GLU A 42 17.77 1.51 -18.47
N VAL A 43 18.34 1.86 -17.31
CA VAL A 43 17.60 1.89 -16.04
C VAL A 43 16.56 3.02 -15.99
N PHE A 44 16.91 4.20 -16.52
CA PHE A 44 16.04 5.37 -16.53
C PHE A 44 15.51 5.72 -17.92
N LEU A 45 15.83 4.92 -18.94
CA LEU A 45 15.31 5.07 -20.30
C LEU A 45 15.61 6.46 -20.90
N TYR A 46 16.85 6.94 -20.73
CA TYR A 46 17.29 8.20 -21.34
C TYR A 46 17.18 8.15 -22.86
N PHE A 47 16.53 9.17 -23.43
CA PHE A 47 16.29 9.30 -24.87
C PHE A 47 15.52 8.11 -25.48
N HIS A 48 14.84 7.31 -24.65
CA HIS A 48 14.02 6.22 -25.14
C HIS A 48 12.84 6.76 -25.95
N ASN A 49 12.61 6.18 -27.12
CA ASN A 49 11.51 6.57 -28.01
C ASN A 49 10.17 6.07 -27.44
N MET A 50 9.45 6.97 -26.77
CA MET A 50 8.12 6.70 -26.21
C MET A 50 6.98 7.08 -27.17
N ALA A 51 7.24 6.99 -28.48
CA ALA A 51 6.33 7.38 -29.55
C ALA A 51 6.05 8.91 -29.55
N PRO A 52 5.31 9.46 -30.53
CA PRO A 52 5.26 10.91 -30.75
C PRO A 52 4.57 11.71 -29.64
N ARG A 53 3.96 11.04 -28.66
CA ARG A 53 3.22 11.67 -27.55
C ARG A 53 4.10 12.10 -26.39
N VAL A 54 5.30 11.49 -26.27
CA VAL A 54 6.28 11.82 -25.24
C VAL A 54 7.60 12.13 -25.96
N PRO A 55 7.71 13.32 -26.57
CA PRO A 55 8.84 13.65 -27.42
C PRO A 55 10.14 13.89 -26.65
N ASP A 56 10.05 14.21 -25.36
CA ASP A 56 11.21 14.48 -24.51
C ASP A 56 11.37 13.42 -23.42
N THR A 57 12.39 12.58 -23.59
CA THR A 57 12.89 11.59 -22.62
C THR A 57 14.35 11.89 -22.25
N SER A 58 14.79 13.14 -22.40
CA SER A 58 16.10 13.60 -21.92
C SER A 58 16.25 13.38 -20.40
N PRO A 59 17.47 13.42 -19.85
CA PRO A 59 17.73 13.12 -18.44
C PRO A 59 16.89 13.94 -17.44
N PHE A 60 16.46 15.15 -17.79
CA PHE A 60 15.67 16.00 -16.91
C PHE A 60 14.27 16.31 -17.44
N SER A 61 13.83 15.58 -18.48
CA SER A 61 12.44 15.65 -18.91
C SER A 61 11.50 15.24 -17.78
N PHE A 62 10.24 15.67 -17.85
CA PHE A 62 9.24 15.32 -16.84
C PHE A 62 9.13 13.79 -16.63
N VAL A 63 9.16 13.02 -17.72
CA VAL A 63 9.02 11.56 -17.68
C VAL A 63 10.23 10.91 -17.03
N THR A 64 11.44 11.27 -17.42
CA THR A 64 12.66 10.72 -16.84
C THR A 64 12.84 11.15 -15.40
N ALA A 65 12.56 12.42 -15.09
CA ALA A 65 12.52 12.94 -13.74
C ALA A 65 11.55 12.17 -12.84
N SER A 66 10.45 11.66 -13.41
CA SER A 66 9.50 10.84 -12.66
C SER A 66 10.07 9.49 -12.25
N ARG A 67 10.89 8.89 -13.13
CA ARG A 67 11.55 7.61 -12.85
C ARG A 67 12.53 7.72 -11.68
N TYR A 68 13.21 8.86 -11.53
CA TYR A 68 14.11 9.06 -10.39
C TYR A 68 13.42 8.91 -9.05
N TRP A 69 12.27 9.56 -8.84
CA TRP A 69 11.59 9.45 -7.54
C TRP A 69 10.82 8.13 -7.40
N MET A 70 10.37 7.53 -8.50
CA MET A 70 9.82 6.18 -8.51
C MET A 70 10.84 5.13 -8.09
N SER A 71 12.15 5.34 -8.32
CA SER A 71 13.19 4.41 -7.86
C SER A 71 13.18 4.26 -6.33
N GLY A 72 12.82 5.32 -5.59
CA GLY A 72 12.62 5.25 -4.14
C GLY A 72 11.51 4.30 -3.74
N LEU A 73 10.39 4.28 -4.47
CA LEU A 73 9.29 3.33 -4.23
C LEU A 73 9.70 1.90 -4.60
N VAL A 74 10.42 1.71 -5.70
CA VAL A 74 10.96 0.40 -6.12
C VAL A 74 11.91 -0.16 -5.05
N ALA A 75 12.84 0.67 -4.54
CA ALA A 75 13.76 0.28 -3.47
C ALA A 75 13.01 -0.12 -2.19
N CYS A 76 11.96 0.62 -1.82
CA CYS A 76 11.09 0.25 -0.71
C CYS A 76 10.31 -1.06 -0.99
N GLY A 77 9.95 -1.32 -2.23
CA GLY A 77 9.37 -2.59 -2.66
C GLY A 77 10.33 -3.77 -2.44
N PHE A 78 11.62 -3.61 -2.75
CA PHE A 78 12.63 -4.62 -2.40
C PHE A 78 12.75 -4.84 -0.89
N VAL A 79 12.73 -3.75 -0.09
CA VAL A 79 12.66 -3.87 1.37
C VAL A 79 11.45 -4.69 1.77
N LEU A 80 10.27 -4.41 1.24
CA LEU A 80 9.04 -5.17 1.53
C LEU A 80 9.21 -6.66 1.21
N LEU A 81 9.70 -7.01 0.02
CA LEU A 81 9.87 -8.39 -0.43
C LEU A 81 10.80 -9.21 0.48
N ILE A 82 11.77 -8.57 1.13
CA ILE A 82 12.73 -9.24 2.02
C ILE A 82 12.25 -9.19 3.49
N TYR A 83 11.88 -8.00 3.98
CA TYR A 83 11.54 -7.78 5.38
C TYR A 83 10.21 -8.41 5.78
N PHE A 84 9.24 -8.45 4.88
CA PHE A 84 7.94 -9.01 5.19
C PHE A 84 8.03 -10.52 5.46
N PRO A 85 8.66 -11.36 4.60
CA PRO A 85 8.86 -12.77 4.90
C PRO A 85 9.70 -13.03 6.15
N VAL A 86 10.77 -12.26 6.39
CA VAL A 86 11.60 -12.43 7.60
C VAL A 86 10.80 -12.14 8.86
N SER A 87 10.09 -11.01 8.89
CA SER A 87 9.26 -10.65 10.05
C SER A 87 8.10 -11.62 10.24
N PHE A 88 7.55 -12.14 9.14
CA PHE A 88 6.56 -13.20 9.15
C PHE A 88 7.11 -14.46 9.84
N ILE A 89 8.27 -14.97 9.41
CA ILE A 89 8.90 -16.17 9.99
C ILE A 89 9.20 -15.95 11.47
N LEU A 90 9.79 -14.80 11.83
CA LEU A 90 10.12 -14.47 13.22
C LEU A 90 8.88 -14.39 14.12
N SER A 91 7.75 -13.88 13.59
CA SER A 91 6.47 -13.85 14.31
C SER A 91 5.92 -15.24 14.62
N ARG A 92 6.27 -16.26 13.83
CA ARG A 92 5.88 -17.65 14.03
C ARG A 92 6.85 -18.37 14.96
N ALA A 93 8.14 -18.12 14.79
CA ALA A 93 9.18 -18.80 15.56
C ALA A 93 9.22 -18.37 17.03
N LYS A 94 8.83 -17.12 17.35
CA LYS A 94 8.89 -16.58 18.70
C LYS A 94 7.52 -16.06 19.14
N ASN A 95 6.89 -16.77 20.09
CA ASN A 95 5.53 -16.51 20.60
C ASN A 95 5.27 -15.11 21.17
N ASN A 96 6.28 -14.24 21.28
CA ASN A 96 6.16 -12.84 21.73
C ASN A 96 7.08 -11.91 20.93
N PHE A 97 7.28 -12.19 19.64
CA PHE A 97 8.04 -11.30 18.78
C PHE A 97 7.35 -9.95 18.65
N THR A 98 7.98 -8.91 19.19
CA THR A 98 7.55 -7.52 19.03
C THR A 98 8.64 -6.75 18.29
N PRO A 99 8.40 -6.28 17.05
CA PRO A 99 9.37 -5.43 16.38
C PRO A 99 9.53 -4.12 17.16
N PRO A 100 10.69 -3.43 17.06
CA PRO A 100 10.83 -2.07 17.58
C PRO A 100 9.74 -1.16 16.99
N ALA A 101 9.31 -0.17 17.77
CA ALA A 101 8.30 0.77 17.30
C ALA A 101 8.79 1.48 16.02
N LEU A 102 7.93 1.53 14.99
CA LEU A 102 8.20 2.10 13.67
C LEU A 102 8.93 3.45 13.73
N LYS A 103 8.46 4.35 14.61
CA LYS A 103 9.03 5.69 14.74
C LYS A 103 10.52 5.68 15.11
N HIS A 104 10.99 4.70 15.88
CA HIS A 104 12.41 4.62 16.26
C HIS A 104 13.25 4.09 15.10
N VAL A 105 12.73 3.11 14.36
CA VAL A 105 13.38 2.58 13.15
C VAL A 105 13.49 3.71 12.11
N LEU A 106 12.40 4.43 11.83
CA LEU A 106 12.40 5.55 10.91
C LEU A 106 13.33 6.69 11.35
N LEU A 107 13.32 7.07 12.63
CA LEU A 107 14.19 8.12 13.15
C LEU A 107 15.67 7.76 13.02
N PHE A 108 16.01 6.48 13.22
CA PHE A 108 17.38 5.98 13.03
C PHE A 108 17.76 5.93 11.54
N SER A 109 16.86 5.45 10.67
CA SER A 109 17.10 5.37 9.23
C SER A 109 17.16 6.74 8.55
N PHE A 110 16.46 7.75 9.06
CA PHE A 110 16.33 9.07 8.45
C PHE A 110 17.68 9.75 8.13
N PRO A 111 18.62 9.94 9.08
CA PRO A 111 19.89 10.60 8.77
C PRO A 111 20.74 9.80 7.78
N VAL A 112 20.76 8.47 7.92
CA VAL A 112 21.53 7.56 7.04
C VAL A 112 21.02 7.63 5.60
N LEU A 113 19.70 7.48 5.42
CA LEU A 113 19.06 7.54 4.10
C LEU A 113 19.14 8.93 3.49
N THR A 114 19.01 10.00 4.30
CA THR A 114 19.13 11.37 3.82
C THR A 114 20.53 11.65 3.27
N ALA A 115 21.57 11.38 4.07
CA ALA A 115 22.94 11.60 3.65
C ALA A 115 23.30 10.71 2.44
N GLY A 116 23.02 9.41 2.52
CA GLY A 116 23.35 8.47 1.46
C GLY A 116 22.64 8.76 0.14
N THR A 117 21.33 9.05 0.17
CA THR A 117 20.57 9.37 -1.06
C THR A 117 21.07 10.64 -1.72
N LEU A 118 21.29 11.71 -0.94
CA LEU A 118 21.74 13.00 -1.49
C LEU A 118 23.17 12.89 -2.05
N ILE A 119 24.08 12.22 -1.33
CA ILE A 119 25.45 11.99 -1.83
C ILE A 119 25.38 11.21 -3.15
N ILE A 120 24.74 10.04 -3.17
CA ILE A 120 24.69 9.20 -4.36
C ILE A 120 24.08 9.93 -5.56
N THR A 121 22.95 10.61 -5.37
CA THR A 121 22.21 11.20 -6.49
C THR A 121 22.77 12.53 -6.97
N MET A 122 23.46 13.30 -6.11
CA MET A 122 23.94 14.65 -6.43
C MET A 122 25.44 14.73 -6.71
N THR A 123 26.24 13.73 -6.34
CA THR A 123 27.70 13.79 -6.52
C THR A 123 28.28 12.65 -7.34
N LEU A 124 27.59 11.52 -7.44
CA LEU A 124 28.14 10.32 -8.07
C LEU A 124 27.58 10.09 -9.48
N ASN A 125 28.50 10.06 -10.45
CA ASN A 125 28.27 9.79 -11.87
C ASN A 125 27.38 10.82 -12.60
N HIS A 126 27.62 11.02 -13.90
CA HIS A 126 26.94 12.04 -14.71
C HIS A 126 25.78 11.45 -15.52
N PRO A 127 24.67 12.21 -15.70
CA PRO A 127 24.42 13.54 -15.15
C PRO A 127 23.93 13.49 -13.68
N VAL A 128 24.53 14.24 -12.76
CA VAL A 128 24.05 14.30 -11.37
C VAL A 128 22.67 14.94 -11.29
N LEU A 129 21.85 14.53 -10.30
CA LEU A 129 20.53 15.09 -10.12
C LEU A 129 20.60 16.50 -9.50
N PRO A 130 19.87 17.49 -10.04
CA PRO A 130 19.60 18.74 -9.34
C PRO A 130 18.92 18.47 -8.00
N PHE A 131 19.18 19.33 -7.02
CA PHE A 131 18.70 19.19 -5.64
C PHE A 131 17.20 18.85 -5.53
N LEU A 132 16.35 19.52 -6.31
CA LEU A 132 14.90 19.27 -6.27
C LEU A 132 14.50 17.87 -6.72
N HIS A 133 15.23 17.26 -7.66
CA HIS A 133 14.98 15.87 -8.07
C HIS A 133 15.47 14.89 -7.02
N ALA A 134 16.69 15.10 -6.49
CA ALA A 134 17.23 14.30 -5.39
C ALA A 134 16.32 14.33 -4.16
N LEU A 135 15.76 15.50 -3.82
CA LEU A 135 14.81 15.65 -2.73
C LEU A 135 13.52 14.87 -2.98
N LYS A 136 12.99 14.85 -4.21
CA LYS A 136 11.83 14.01 -4.56
C LYS A 136 12.13 12.51 -4.40
N VAL A 137 13.32 12.05 -4.79
CA VAL A 137 13.77 10.67 -4.55
C VAL A 137 13.78 10.35 -3.06
N LEU A 138 14.39 11.22 -2.25
CA LEU A 138 14.44 11.06 -0.80
C LEU A 138 13.04 11.01 -0.18
N LEU A 139 12.16 11.95 -0.53
CA LEU A 139 10.79 11.99 0.01
C LEU A 139 9.98 10.75 -0.36
N ALA A 140 10.04 10.30 -1.63
CA ALA A 140 9.38 9.08 -2.06
C ALA A 140 9.90 7.85 -1.31
N THR A 141 11.21 7.78 -1.08
CA THR A 141 11.87 6.72 -0.32
C THR A 141 11.43 6.70 1.14
N LEU A 142 11.43 7.85 1.82
CA LEU A 142 11.04 7.92 3.24
C LEU A 142 9.56 7.59 3.44
N LEU A 143 8.68 8.09 2.56
CA LEU A 143 7.24 7.77 2.60
C LEU A 143 6.98 6.30 2.27
N GLY A 144 7.64 5.78 1.23
CA GLY A 144 7.57 4.36 0.86
C GLY A 144 8.01 3.46 2.00
N LEU A 145 9.14 3.77 2.63
CA LEU A 145 9.69 3.00 3.75
C LEU A 145 8.76 3.06 4.97
N ALA A 146 8.18 4.22 5.28
CA ALA A 146 7.23 4.35 6.38
C ALA A 146 6.01 3.44 6.19
N VAL A 147 5.46 3.38 4.97
CA VAL A 147 4.34 2.50 4.63
C VAL A 147 4.74 1.02 4.70
N VAL A 148 5.90 0.66 4.14
CA VAL A 148 6.42 -0.72 4.17
C VAL A 148 6.66 -1.20 5.59
N LEU A 149 7.39 -0.43 6.40
CA LEU A 149 7.68 -0.80 7.78
C LEU A 149 6.40 -0.89 8.62
N LYS A 150 5.38 -0.05 8.35
CA LYS A 150 4.08 -0.17 9.01
C LYS A 150 3.37 -1.48 8.65
N THR A 151 3.43 -1.91 7.40
CA THR A 151 2.90 -3.21 6.97
C THR A 151 3.65 -4.37 7.61
N VAL A 152 4.98 -4.27 7.72
CA VAL A 152 5.81 -5.27 8.40
C VAL A 152 5.48 -5.36 9.89
N GLU A 153 5.27 -4.23 10.56
CA GLU A 153 4.80 -4.19 11.97
C GLU A 153 3.46 -4.92 12.12
N LEU A 154 2.49 -4.63 11.23
CA LEU A 154 1.18 -5.31 11.26
C LEU A 154 1.29 -6.82 10.99
N ALA A 155 2.21 -7.24 10.13
CA ALA A 155 2.47 -8.65 9.85
C ALA A 155 3.01 -9.39 11.09
N GLY A 156 3.88 -8.73 11.86
CA GLY A 156 4.42 -9.26 13.11
C GLY A 156 3.36 -9.46 14.19
N GLU A 157 2.35 -8.57 14.28
CA GLU A 157 1.31 -8.65 15.31
C GLU A 157 0.15 -9.60 14.96
N LYS A 158 -0.35 -9.55 13.71
CA LYS A 158 -1.64 -10.15 13.35
C LYS A 158 -1.64 -10.75 11.94
N MET A 159 -0.79 -11.75 11.70
CA MET A 159 -0.59 -12.38 10.38
C MET A 159 -1.88 -12.71 9.60
N LEU A 160 -2.82 -13.47 10.17
CA LEU A 160 -4.03 -13.84 9.42
C LEU A 160 -4.86 -12.62 9.01
N LYS A 161 -4.82 -11.55 9.82
CA LYS A 161 -5.50 -10.31 9.50
C LYS A 161 -4.76 -9.54 8.40
N ILE A 162 -3.42 -9.50 8.41
CA ILE A 162 -2.68 -8.80 7.35
C ILE A 162 -2.89 -9.45 5.98
N LEU A 163 -3.01 -10.79 5.91
CA LEU A 163 -3.32 -11.48 4.66
C LEU A 163 -4.73 -11.09 4.15
N LEU A 164 -5.71 -11.03 5.04
CA LEU A 164 -7.07 -10.64 4.68
C LEU A 164 -7.17 -9.15 4.30
N TYR A 165 -6.43 -8.27 5.00
CA TYR A 165 -6.26 -6.87 4.61
C TYR A 165 -5.47 -6.74 3.29
N GLY A 166 -4.59 -7.69 2.99
CA GLY A 166 -3.88 -7.78 1.72
C GLY A 166 -4.84 -8.02 0.56
N ILE A 167 -5.82 -8.92 0.72
CA ILE A 167 -6.85 -9.16 -0.32
C ILE A 167 -7.69 -7.90 -0.57
N ASP A 168 -8.16 -7.24 0.49
CA ASP A 168 -8.82 -5.94 0.36
C ASP A 168 -7.88 -4.90 -0.31
N GLY A 169 -6.61 -4.92 0.09
CA GLY A 169 -5.56 -4.03 -0.42
C GLY A 169 -5.26 -4.22 -1.90
N VAL A 170 -5.30 -5.44 -2.44
CA VAL A 170 -5.15 -5.70 -3.89
C VAL A 170 -6.28 -5.03 -4.66
N ALA A 171 -7.54 -5.25 -4.25
CA ALA A 171 -8.69 -4.65 -4.93
C ALA A 171 -8.62 -3.12 -4.92
N LEU A 172 -8.26 -2.52 -3.78
CA LEU A 172 -8.13 -1.08 -3.64
C LEU A 172 -6.91 -0.52 -4.40
N ALA A 173 -5.78 -1.23 -4.40
CA ALA A 173 -4.60 -0.87 -5.16
C ALA A 173 -4.90 -0.83 -6.66
N LEU A 174 -5.61 -1.83 -7.18
CA LEU A 174 -6.07 -1.85 -8.56
C LEU A 174 -7.01 -0.67 -8.86
N ILE A 175 -7.97 -0.37 -7.97
CA ILE A 175 -8.82 0.82 -8.12
C ILE A 175 -7.96 2.10 -8.18
N MET A 176 -6.98 2.28 -7.30
CA MET A 176 -6.10 3.46 -7.32
C MET A 176 -5.33 3.57 -8.62
N ILE A 177 -4.60 2.52 -9.00
CA ILE A 177 -3.71 2.52 -10.16
C ILE A 177 -4.53 2.73 -11.44
N MET A 178 -5.62 1.97 -11.62
CA MET A 178 -6.48 2.10 -12.80
C MET A 178 -7.13 3.47 -12.87
N SER A 179 -7.57 4.05 -11.75
CA SER A 179 -8.13 5.41 -11.74
C SER A 179 -7.08 6.45 -12.12
N SER A 180 -5.83 6.29 -11.67
CA SER A 180 -4.71 7.16 -12.05
C SER A 180 -4.41 7.06 -13.56
N THR A 181 -4.37 5.85 -14.11
CA THR A 181 -4.17 5.62 -15.54
C THR A 181 -5.31 6.19 -16.37
N LEU A 182 -6.55 5.97 -15.92
CA LEU A 182 -7.75 6.49 -16.57
C LEU A 182 -7.73 8.02 -16.60
N ALA A 183 -7.48 8.66 -15.46
CA ALA A 183 -7.44 10.12 -15.36
C ALA A 183 -6.37 10.75 -16.26
N SER A 184 -5.23 10.07 -16.42
CA SER A 184 -4.12 10.58 -17.23
C SER A 184 -4.33 10.36 -18.73
N ASN A 185 -5.19 9.42 -19.12
CA ASN A 185 -5.38 8.99 -20.51
C ASN A 185 -6.84 9.01 -20.98
N PHE A 186 -7.76 9.66 -20.24
CA PHE A 186 -9.20 9.52 -20.47
C PHE A 186 -9.63 9.78 -21.92
N HIS A 187 -9.07 10.84 -22.53
CA HIS A 187 -9.35 11.23 -23.91
C HIS A 187 -8.87 10.23 -24.97
N PHE A 188 -8.04 9.26 -24.59
CA PHE A 188 -7.39 8.31 -25.50
C PHE A 188 -7.85 6.87 -25.28
N LEU A 189 -8.84 6.67 -24.39
CA LEU A 189 -9.34 5.34 -24.14
C LEU A 189 -10.19 4.86 -25.31
N SER A 190 -9.75 3.77 -25.93
CA SER A 190 -10.60 3.06 -26.88
C SER A 190 -11.76 2.38 -26.12
N PRO A 191 -12.91 2.13 -26.78
CA PRO A 191 -14.01 1.41 -26.15
C PRO A 191 -13.58 0.08 -25.47
N PRO A 192 -12.69 -0.75 -26.07
CA PRO A 192 -12.16 -1.94 -25.40
C PRO A 192 -11.41 -1.64 -24.09
N GLN A 193 -10.63 -0.58 -24.02
CA GLN A 193 -9.90 -0.19 -22.80
C GLN A 193 -10.86 0.23 -21.69
N LEU A 194 -11.93 0.96 -22.04
CA LEU A 194 -12.99 1.31 -21.09
C LEU A 194 -13.71 0.06 -20.58
N THR A 195 -14.02 -0.90 -21.44
CA THR A 195 -14.62 -2.18 -21.03
C THR A 195 -13.73 -2.95 -20.06
N ILE A 196 -12.43 -3.06 -20.36
CA ILE A 196 -11.46 -3.72 -19.46
C ILE A 196 -11.42 -3.01 -18.11
N PHE A 197 -11.38 -1.68 -18.09
CA PHE A 197 -11.42 -0.90 -16.86
C PHE A 197 -12.66 -1.20 -16.02
N LEU A 198 -13.84 -1.23 -16.64
CA LEU A 198 -15.11 -1.54 -15.96
C LEU A 198 -15.13 -2.97 -15.41
N ILE A 199 -14.60 -3.95 -16.16
CA ILE A 199 -14.46 -5.33 -15.70
C ILE A 199 -13.56 -5.40 -14.47
N ILE A 200 -12.39 -4.74 -14.50
CA ILE A 200 -11.47 -4.70 -13.34
C ILE A 200 -12.16 -4.04 -12.14
N CYS A 201 -12.87 -2.93 -12.34
CA CYS A 201 -13.63 -2.29 -11.27
C CYS A 201 -14.68 -3.24 -10.67
N ALA A 202 -15.46 -3.92 -11.51
CA ALA A 202 -16.46 -4.88 -11.07
C ALA A 202 -15.84 -6.04 -10.28
N LEU A 203 -14.70 -6.58 -10.74
CA LEU A 203 -13.94 -7.61 -10.02
C LEU A 203 -13.43 -7.11 -8.66
N CYS A 204 -12.89 -5.89 -8.60
CA CYS A 204 -12.45 -5.29 -7.34
C CYS A 204 -13.60 -5.13 -6.34
N PHE A 205 -14.76 -4.63 -6.78
CA PHE A 205 -15.94 -4.55 -5.91
C PHE A 205 -16.47 -5.93 -5.52
N GLY A 206 -16.39 -6.93 -6.41
CA GLY A 206 -16.69 -8.32 -6.12
C GLY A 206 -15.80 -8.90 -5.01
N ILE A 207 -14.48 -8.69 -5.10
CA ILE A 207 -13.51 -9.09 -4.07
C ILE A 207 -13.86 -8.42 -2.73
N LEU A 208 -14.08 -7.11 -2.73
CA LEU A 208 -14.44 -6.36 -1.51
C LEU A 208 -15.76 -6.83 -0.89
N GLY A 209 -16.73 -7.21 -1.72
CA GLY A 209 -18.00 -7.81 -1.30
C GLY A 209 -17.80 -9.18 -0.66
N PHE A 210 -17.05 -10.06 -1.34
CA PHE A 210 -16.73 -11.40 -0.87
C PHE A 210 -15.96 -11.38 0.46
N THR A 211 -14.89 -10.58 0.55
CA THR A 211 -14.14 -10.43 1.80
C THR A 211 -15.05 -9.90 2.91
N SER A 212 -15.94 -8.95 2.62
CA SER A 212 -16.89 -8.43 3.61
C SER A 212 -17.83 -9.49 4.17
N ILE A 213 -18.32 -10.41 3.34
CA ILE A 213 -19.10 -11.56 3.78
C ILE A 213 -18.24 -12.43 4.71
N PHE A 214 -17.00 -12.72 4.32
CA PHE A 214 -16.06 -13.50 5.13
C PHE A 214 -15.79 -12.86 6.51
N TYR A 215 -15.52 -11.56 6.57
CA TYR A 215 -15.33 -10.82 7.83
C TYR A 215 -16.55 -10.95 8.75
N VAL A 216 -17.77 -10.79 8.21
CA VAL A 216 -19.01 -10.90 8.98
C VAL A 216 -19.27 -12.34 9.42
N TRP A 217 -19.02 -13.31 8.54
CA TRP A 217 -19.20 -14.74 8.83
C TRP A 217 -18.28 -15.19 9.96
N LYS A 218 -16.98 -14.89 9.85
CA LYS A 218 -15.93 -15.22 10.83
C LYS A 218 -15.86 -14.29 12.04
N ASN A 219 -16.73 -13.28 12.13
CA ASN A 219 -16.76 -12.29 13.21
C ASN A 219 -15.39 -11.59 13.43
N ILE A 220 -14.67 -11.30 12.36
CA ILE A 220 -13.37 -10.65 12.41
C ILE A 220 -13.59 -9.12 12.39
N LYS A 221 -13.13 -8.42 13.43
CA LYS A 221 -13.21 -6.95 13.46
C LYS A 221 -12.34 -6.35 12.36
N SER A 222 -12.95 -5.49 11.53
CA SER A 222 -12.26 -4.78 10.44
C SER A 222 -11.80 -3.41 10.92
N VAL A 223 -10.63 -2.96 10.46
CA VAL A 223 -9.98 -1.70 10.87
C VAL A 223 -9.54 -0.92 9.63
N SER A 224 -10.13 0.27 9.41
CA SER A 224 -9.91 1.05 8.18
C SER A 224 -8.44 1.38 7.91
N LYS A 225 -7.72 1.84 8.94
CA LYS A 225 -6.30 2.22 8.80
C LYS A 225 -5.43 1.05 8.30
N GLU A 226 -5.70 -0.17 8.75
CA GLU A 226 -4.89 -1.35 8.41
C GLU A 226 -5.12 -1.75 6.94
N ILE A 227 -6.36 -1.66 6.46
CA ILE A 227 -6.70 -1.87 5.03
C ILE A 227 -6.11 -0.78 4.13
N ILE A 228 -6.13 0.48 4.57
CA ILE A 228 -5.53 1.58 3.80
C ILE A 228 -4.01 1.38 3.69
N ILE A 229 -3.34 1.03 4.79
CA ILE A 229 -1.90 0.77 4.79
C ILE A 229 -1.55 -0.37 3.81
N THR A 230 -2.31 -1.47 3.79
CA THR A 230 -2.08 -2.55 2.83
C THR A 230 -2.36 -2.12 1.40
N ALA A 231 -3.42 -1.36 1.14
CA ALA A 231 -3.72 -0.83 -0.19
C ALA A 231 -2.59 0.07 -0.72
N PHE A 232 -2.05 0.97 0.10
CA PHE A 232 -0.93 1.83 -0.26
C PHE A 232 0.37 1.04 -0.44
N THR A 233 0.62 0.04 0.40
CA THR A 233 1.80 -0.84 0.28
C THR A 233 1.77 -1.63 -1.02
N ILE A 234 0.60 -2.20 -1.36
CA ILE A 234 0.41 -2.99 -2.56
C ILE A 234 0.44 -2.10 -3.81
N GLY A 235 -0.26 -0.97 -3.78
CA GLY A 235 -0.36 -0.07 -4.92
C GLY A 235 0.93 0.65 -5.29
N TYR A 236 1.75 1.02 -4.30
CA TYR A 236 2.94 1.84 -4.54
C TYR A 236 4.25 1.04 -4.41
N PRO A 237 4.84 0.75 -3.23
CA PRO A 237 6.07 -0.04 -3.15
C PRO A 237 6.01 -1.39 -3.86
N PHE A 238 4.99 -2.22 -3.58
CA PHE A 238 4.90 -3.55 -4.19
C PHE A 238 4.60 -3.46 -5.68
N GLY A 239 3.63 -2.64 -6.09
CA GLY A 239 3.27 -2.48 -7.51
C GLY A 239 4.45 -2.00 -8.36
N THR A 240 5.24 -1.07 -7.85
CA THR A 240 6.43 -0.55 -8.56
C THR A 240 7.55 -1.57 -8.66
N VAL A 241 7.86 -2.32 -7.59
CA VAL A 241 8.87 -3.41 -7.69
C VAL A 241 8.37 -4.59 -8.53
N PHE A 242 7.06 -4.89 -8.48
CA PHE A 242 6.47 -5.91 -9.34
C PHE A 242 6.61 -5.52 -10.81
N HIS A 243 6.32 -4.26 -11.15
CA HIS A 243 6.56 -3.74 -12.49
C HIS A 243 8.05 -3.81 -12.86
N TYR A 244 8.96 -3.47 -11.96
CA TYR A 244 10.41 -3.56 -12.21
C TYR A 244 10.86 -5.01 -12.51
N LEU A 245 10.33 -5.99 -11.77
CA LEU A 245 10.74 -7.39 -11.89
C LEU A 245 10.06 -8.14 -13.05
N VAL A 246 8.81 -7.81 -13.37
CA VAL A 246 7.97 -8.58 -14.32
C VAL A 246 7.61 -7.78 -15.56
N GLY A 247 7.45 -6.46 -15.44
CA GLY A 247 6.98 -5.59 -16.52
C GLY A 247 8.05 -5.14 -17.51
N THR A 248 9.27 -5.69 -17.41
CA THR A 248 10.47 -5.14 -18.03
C THR A 248 10.93 -5.84 -19.30
N ASN A 249 10.23 -6.88 -19.79
CA ASN A 249 10.57 -7.60 -21.04
C ASN A 249 12.07 -7.94 -21.21
N GLY A 250 12.78 -8.21 -20.10
CA GLY A 250 14.22 -8.49 -20.08
C GLY A 250 15.14 -7.29 -19.82
N HIS A 251 14.63 -6.06 -19.86
CA HIS A 251 15.39 -4.82 -19.59
C HIS A 251 14.94 -4.18 -18.27
N TYR A 252 15.66 -4.43 -17.18
CA TYR A 252 15.27 -3.95 -15.85
C TYR A 252 15.31 -2.40 -15.71
N TYR A 253 14.20 -1.73 -16.03
CA TYR A 253 14.07 -0.28 -15.95
C TYR A 253 13.07 0.19 -14.87
N ILE A 254 13.29 1.40 -14.34
CA ILE A 254 12.38 2.05 -13.38
C ILE A 254 11.21 2.67 -14.14
N THR A 255 9.99 2.22 -13.86
CA THR A 255 8.75 2.76 -14.44
C THR A 255 8.59 4.26 -14.24
N ASN A 256 7.96 4.94 -15.20
CA ASN A 256 7.52 6.32 -15.02
C ASN A 256 6.33 6.38 -14.03
N SER A 257 6.07 7.58 -13.49
CA SER A 257 5.01 7.77 -12.50
C SER A 257 3.59 7.65 -13.05
N ASP A 258 3.37 7.90 -14.35
CA ASP A 258 2.04 7.89 -14.97
C ASP A 258 1.38 6.49 -14.93
N ASN A 259 2.20 5.45 -14.72
CA ASN A 259 1.71 4.08 -14.49
C ASN A 259 1.05 3.87 -13.12
N PHE A 260 1.24 4.79 -12.16
CA PHE A 260 0.76 4.62 -10.77
C PHE A 260 0.03 5.86 -10.23
N PHE A 261 0.39 7.03 -10.74
CA PHE A 261 -0.08 8.32 -10.28
C PHE A 261 -0.62 9.12 -11.46
N THR A 262 -1.58 10.01 -11.19
CA THR A 262 -1.96 11.05 -12.15
C THR A 262 -1.06 12.27 -12.02
N ARG A 263 -0.81 12.94 -13.15
CA ARG A 263 -0.06 14.20 -13.19
C ARG A 263 -0.76 15.34 -12.44
N ASN A 264 -2.09 15.26 -12.31
CA ASN A 264 -2.87 16.28 -11.62
C ASN A 264 -3.00 15.91 -10.14
N PHE A 265 -2.31 16.66 -9.27
CA PHE A 265 -2.32 16.43 -7.83
C PHE A 265 -3.73 16.43 -7.21
N LEU A 266 -4.63 17.30 -7.67
CA LEU A 266 -6.00 17.35 -7.16
C LEU A 266 -6.77 16.05 -7.50
N ILE A 267 -6.62 15.55 -8.72
CA ILE A 267 -7.23 14.28 -9.11
C ILE A 267 -6.63 13.12 -8.30
N GLN A 268 -5.30 13.13 -8.08
CA GLN A 268 -4.65 12.11 -7.26
C GLN A 268 -5.22 12.10 -5.82
N LEU A 269 -5.43 13.28 -5.25
CA LEU A 269 -6.02 13.43 -3.92
C LEU A 269 -7.47 12.90 -3.88
N LEU A 270 -8.26 13.17 -4.93
CA LEU A 270 -9.62 12.64 -5.06
C LEU A 270 -9.64 11.12 -5.17
N ILE A 271 -8.68 10.50 -5.87
CA ILE A 271 -8.53 9.05 -5.93
C ILE A 271 -8.25 8.48 -4.53
N TRP A 272 -7.31 9.08 -3.79
CA TRP A 272 -7.02 8.66 -2.41
C TRP A 272 -8.21 8.84 -1.47
N LEU A 273 -8.93 9.96 -1.57
CA LEU A 273 -10.14 10.22 -0.79
C LEU A 273 -11.27 9.23 -1.11
N SER A 274 -11.40 8.85 -2.38
CA SER A 274 -12.37 7.85 -2.83
C SER A 274 -12.08 6.49 -2.19
N VAL A 275 -10.81 6.05 -2.21
CA VAL A 275 -10.39 4.81 -1.54
C VAL A 275 -10.63 4.88 -0.04
N TYR A 276 -10.29 5.98 0.62
CA TYR A 276 -10.57 6.19 2.04
C TYR A 276 -12.07 6.04 2.36
N THR A 277 -12.92 6.64 1.52
CA THR A 277 -14.38 6.61 1.66
C THR A 277 -14.93 5.20 1.47
N ILE A 278 -14.47 4.48 0.44
CA ILE A 278 -14.83 3.07 0.19
C ILE A 278 -14.47 2.19 1.39
N VAL A 279 -13.23 2.28 1.88
CA VAL A 279 -12.77 1.51 3.04
C VAL A 279 -13.60 1.82 4.28
N SER A 280 -13.83 3.10 4.56
CA SER A 280 -14.61 3.54 5.72
C SER A 280 -16.05 3.03 5.68
N GLY A 281 -16.69 3.09 4.50
CA GLY A 281 -18.02 2.54 4.27
C GLY A 281 -18.07 1.03 4.50
N ILE A 282 -17.13 0.28 3.90
CA ILE A 282 -17.04 -1.18 4.05
C ILE A 282 -16.82 -1.60 5.50
N VAL A 283 -15.89 -0.96 6.21
CA VAL A 283 -15.60 -1.25 7.63
C VAL A 283 -16.83 -0.98 8.50
N ARG A 284 -17.53 0.14 8.27
CA ARG A 284 -18.78 0.47 8.99
C ARG A 284 -19.85 -0.60 8.75
N LEU A 285 -20.02 -1.06 7.51
CA LEU A 285 -20.98 -2.11 7.16
C LEU A 285 -20.64 -3.45 7.81
N ARG A 286 -19.36 -3.88 7.74
CA ARG A 286 -18.87 -5.12 8.37
C ARG A 286 -19.15 -5.11 9.88
N ASN A 287 -18.78 -4.03 10.56
CA ASN A 287 -18.91 -3.91 12.02
C ASN A 287 -20.39 -3.80 12.48
N LYS A 288 -21.24 -3.08 11.75
CA LYS A 288 -22.69 -2.97 12.05
C LYS A 288 -23.40 -4.33 11.95
N LYS A 289 -23.08 -5.12 10.90
CA LYS A 289 -23.66 -6.47 10.73
C LYS A 289 -23.22 -7.44 11.82
N GLN A 290 -21.96 -7.38 12.25
CA GLN A 290 -21.44 -8.18 13.37
C GLN A 290 -22.17 -7.84 14.67
N GLN A 291 -22.35 -6.55 14.99
CA GLN A 291 -23.11 -6.13 16.18
C GLN A 291 -24.55 -6.65 16.15
N LYS A 292 -25.23 -6.59 14.99
CA LYS A 292 -26.59 -7.12 14.83
C LYS A 292 -26.62 -8.64 15.05
N LYS A 293 -25.68 -9.39 14.47
CA LYS A 293 -25.57 -10.86 14.63
C LYS A 293 -25.37 -11.24 16.10
N ILE A 294 -24.49 -10.52 16.80
CA ILE A 294 -24.24 -10.71 18.24
C ILE A 294 -25.52 -10.42 19.04
N ARG A 295 -26.19 -9.29 18.77
CA ARG A 295 -27.44 -8.92 19.46
C ARG A 295 -28.54 -9.97 19.29
N LEU A 296 -28.67 -10.57 18.09
CA LEU A 296 -29.65 -11.63 17.84
C LEU A 296 -29.31 -12.93 18.59
N LYS A 297 -28.02 -13.24 18.79
CA LYS A 297 -27.58 -14.42 19.56
C LYS A 297 -27.88 -14.29 21.06
N PHE A 298 -27.91 -13.06 21.58
CA PHE A 298 -28.19 -12.77 22.99
C PHE A 298 -29.67 -12.52 23.30
N LEU A 299 -30.55 -12.44 22.29
CA LEU A 299 -31.98 -12.54 22.54
C LEU A 299 -32.27 -13.99 22.95
N ASN A 300 -32.73 -14.17 24.20
CA ASN A 300 -33.07 -15.47 24.79
C ASN A 300 -33.88 -16.31 23.78
N PRO A 301 -33.57 -17.59 23.52
CA PRO A 301 -34.32 -18.42 22.57
C PRO A 301 -35.83 -18.38 22.77
N LYS A 302 -36.29 -18.26 24.03
CA LYS A 302 -37.71 -18.04 24.38
C LYS A 302 -38.27 -16.72 23.82
N GLN A 303 -37.52 -15.61 23.94
CA GLN A 303 -37.88 -14.32 23.35
C GLN A 303 -37.74 -14.31 21.82
N TYR A 304 -36.84 -15.12 21.25
CA TYR A 304 -36.68 -15.23 19.81
C TYR A 304 -37.89 -15.93 19.16
N HIS A 305 -38.36 -17.04 19.74
CA HIS A 305 -39.59 -17.71 19.30
C HIS A 305 -40.84 -16.84 19.51
N GLN A 306 -40.94 -16.11 20.62
CA GLN A 306 -42.07 -15.18 20.86
C GLN A 306 -42.14 -14.06 19.80
N LYS A 307 -40.98 -13.57 19.32
CA LYS A 307 -40.90 -12.48 18.33
C LYS A 307 -41.15 -12.93 16.89
N ILE A 308 -40.84 -14.17 16.54
CA ILE A 308 -41.18 -14.76 15.23
C ILE A 308 -42.65 -15.19 15.19
N GLY A 309 -43.17 -15.78 16.27
CA GLY A 309 -44.58 -16.13 16.41
C GLY A 309 -45.50 -14.92 16.28
N TYR A 310 -45.15 -13.77 16.88
CA TYR A 310 -45.93 -12.54 16.75
C TYR A 310 -45.99 -11.97 15.32
N LYS A 311 -44.94 -12.17 14.50
CA LYS A 311 -44.93 -11.72 13.11
C LYS A 311 -45.75 -12.62 12.20
N GLN A 312 -45.76 -13.93 12.44
CA GLN A 312 -46.66 -14.84 11.70
C GLN A 312 -48.13 -14.61 12.06
N HIS A 313 -48.44 -14.37 13.34
CA HIS A 313 -49.82 -14.13 13.75
C HIS A 313 -50.40 -12.82 13.18
N LYS A 314 -49.58 -11.76 13.09
CA LYS A 314 -50.01 -10.48 12.50
C LYS A 314 -50.14 -10.54 10.96
N PHE A 315 -49.39 -11.41 10.29
CA PHE A 315 -49.52 -11.62 8.84
C PHE A 315 -50.76 -12.46 8.48
N ILE A 316 -51.15 -13.39 9.35
CA ILE A 316 -52.41 -14.14 9.18
C ILE A 316 -53.61 -13.20 9.39
N LEU A 317 -53.59 -12.35 10.42
CA LEU A 317 -54.70 -11.43 10.70
C LEU A 317 -54.84 -10.26 9.70
N GLN A 318 -53.87 -10.01 8.82
CA GLN A 318 -53.96 -8.97 7.78
C GLN A 318 -54.39 -9.50 6.40
N ASN A 319 -54.57 -10.81 6.24
CA ASN A 319 -55.03 -11.44 4.99
C ASN A 319 -56.42 -12.09 5.13
N TYR A 320 -57.15 -11.75 6.21
CA TYR A 320 -58.51 -12.23 6.51
C TYR A 320 -59.52 -11.09 6.66
N ASP A 321 -59.26 -9.95 6.01
CA ASP A 321 -60.25 -8.91 5.72
C ASP A 321 -60.51 -8.86 4.21
#